data_AF-A0AA88R9M7-F1
#
_entry.id   AF-A0AA88R9M7-F1
#
_cell.length_a   1.000
_cell.length_b   1.000
_cell.length_c   1.000
_cell.angle_alpha   90.00
_cell.angle_beta   90.00
_cell.angle_gamma   90.00
#
_symmetry.space_group_name_H-M   'P 1'
#
loop_
_entity.id
_entity.type
_entity.pdbx_description
1 polymer ?
#
loop_
_entity_poly.entity_id
_entity_poly.type
_entity_poly.pdbx_seq_one_letter_code
_entity_poly.pdbx_strand_id
1 'polypeptide(L)'
;MQLRPDCEFQFVKGWGFISDVESFTKGGNASRAPLVSTFRLSYYSILNLMSRAEGQFTAENVIRHSFHQFQYEKARFAEYHQLKLSLTQLEKKMMAETTRPERVLSFLLPGRLERDEKLA
;
A
#
# COMPACT_ATOMS: atom_id res chain seq x y z
N MET A 1 43.29 -8.57 22.67
CA MET A 1 42.79 -7.28 22.12
C MET A 1 41.41 -7.04 22.71
N GLN A 2 41.30 -6.11 23.66
CA GLN A 2 40.04 -5.78 24.34
C GLN A 2 39.15 -4.96 23.40
N LEU A 3 37.94 -5.46 23.15
CA LEU A 3 36.91 -4.78 22.36
C LEU A 3 36.07 -3.91 23.30
N ARG A 4 35.91 -2.63 22.96
CA ARG A 4 35.16 -1.65 23.76
C ARG A 4 33.65 -1.94 23.72
N PRO A 5 32.91 -1.72 24.83
CA PRO A 5 31.48 -2.05 24.94
C PRO A 5 30.52 -1.00 24.34
N ASP A 6 31.02 0.12 23.82
CA ASP A 6 30.15 1.23 23.43
C ASP A 6 29.84 1.19 21.93
N CYS A 7 28.95 0.28 21.56
CA CYS A 7 28.44 0.15 20.20
C CYS A 7 27.02 0.70 20.12
N GLU A 8 26.86 2.02 20.30
CA GLU A 8 25.66 2.71 19.85
C GLU A 8 25.43 2.39 18.36
N PHE A 9 24.25 1.88 18.03
CA PHE A 9 23.77 1.84 16.66
C PHE A 9 23.60 3.28 16.17
N GLN A 10 24.69 3.86 15.68
CA GLN A 10 24.62 5.10 14.92
C GLN A 10 23.94 4.78 13.59
N PHE A 11 22.61 4.87 13.59
CA PHE A 11 21.89 5.27 12.40
C PHE A 11 22.53 6.60 11.99
N VAL A 12 23.33 6.55 10.92
CA VAL A 12 24.10 7.67 10.42
C VAL A 12 23.19 8.90 10.41
N LYS A 13 23.53 9.90 11.23
CA LYS A 13 23.00 11.27 11.13
C LYS A 13 23.53 11.88 9.82
N GLY A 14 23.06 11.34 8.70
CA GLY A 14 23.21 11.92 7.39
C GLY A 14 22.01 12.82 7.19
N TRP A 15 22.08 14.05 7.69
CA TRP A 15 21.25 15.14 7.17
C TRP A 15 21.67 15.34 5.72
N GLY A 16 21.10 14.51 4.83
CA GLY A 16 20.94 14.88 3.43
C GLY A 16 20.01 16.07 3.44
N PHE A 17 20.61 17.24 3.28
CA PHE A 17 19.95 18.49 2.93
C PHE A 17 18.84 18.18 1.93
N ILE A 18 17.58 18.35 2.33
CA ILE A 18 16.48 18.40 1.37
C ILE A 18 16.72 19.72 0.63
N SER A 19 17.54 19.67 -0.43
CA SER A 19 17.62 20.71 -1.43
C SER A 19 16.37 20.61 -2.30
N ASP A 20 15.22 20.92 -1.71
CA ASP A 20 13.97 21.26 -2.37
C ASP A 20 13.17 22.12 -1.38
N VAL A 21 13.75 23.27 -1.03
CA VAL A 21 13.01 24.44 -0.52
C VAL A 21 12.33 25.11 -1.72
N GLU A 22 11.48 24.37 -2.43
CA GLU A 22 10.69 24.92 -3.55
C GLU A 22 9.27 24.36 -3.49
N SER A 23 8.52 24.80 -2.47
CA SER A 23 7.06 24.96 -2.52
C SER A 23 6.53 25.64 -1.26
N PHE A 24 7.11 26.79 -0.89
CA PHE A 24 6.58 27.62 0.20
C PHE A 24 5.44 28.56 -0.27
N THR A 25 5.02 28.53 -1.53
CA THR A 25 3.96 29.43 -2.02
C THR A 25 2.98 28.74 -2.98
N LYS A 26 2.01 27.99 -2.43
CA LYS A 26 0.69 27.89 -3.04
C LYS A 26 -0.38 27.95 -1.95
N GLY A 27 -0.91 29.16 -1.78
CA GLY A 27 -1.97 29.48 -0.84
C GLY A 27 -3.31 28.86 -1.22
N GLY A 28 -4.17 28.73 -0.21
CA GLY A 28 -5.56 28.31 -0.32
C GLY A 28 -5.73 26.80 -0.16
N ASN A 29 -6.22 26.38 1.02
CA ASN A 29 -6.59 25.01 1.43
C ASN A 29 -5.51 23.90 1.34
N ALA A 30 -4.26 24.20 1.69
CA ALA A 30 -3.15 23.24 1.60
C ALA A 30 -3.37 21.97 2.44
N SER A 31 -3.86 20.91 1.81
CA SER A 31 -3.68 19.54 2.28
C SER A 31 -2.17 19.30 2.41
N ARG A 32 -1.69 19.05 3.63
CA ARG A 32 -0.27 18.78 3.88
C ARG A 32 0.19 17.64 2.97
N ALA A 33 1.33 17.79 2.30
CA ALA A 33 1.88 16.77 1.43
C ALA A 33 2.13 15.46 2.23
N PRO A 34 1.86 14.28 1.66
CA PRO A 34 2.06 13.02 2.35
C PRO A 34 3.55 12.78 2.65
N LEU A 35 3.84 12.22 3.83
CA LEU A 35 5.21 11.87 4.19
C LEU A 35 5.69 10.69 3.35
N VAL A 36 6.64 10.93 2.46
CA VAL A 36 7.23 9.89 1.58
C VAL A 36 8.46 9.28 2.25
N SER A 37 8.61 7.96 2.16
CA SER A 37 9.77 7.27 2.74
C SER A 37 11.04 7.54 1.92
N THR A 38 12.11 7.99 2.59
CA THR A 38 13.46 8.18 2.02
C THR A 38 14.39 6.99 2.27
N PHE A 39 13.83 5.82 2.56
CA PHE A 39 14.61 4.62 2.91
C PHE A 39 15.61 4.24 1.81
N ARG A 40 16.89 4.07 2.19
CA ARG A 40 17.98 3.65 1.31
C ARG A 40 18.88 2.67 2.05
N LEU A 41 19.25 1.57 1.39
CA LEU A 41 20.26 0.64 1.90
C LEU A 41 21.58 0.91 1.22
N SER A 42 22.50 1.52 1.97
CA SER A 42 23.89 1.63 1.53
C SER A 42 24.63 0.31 1.76
N TYR A 43 25.71 0.11 1.01
CA TYR A 43 26.59 -1.05 1.20
C TYR A 43 27.06 -1.19 2.67
N TYR A 44 27.45 -0.08 3.30
CA TYR A 44 27.84 -0.07 4.71
C TYR A 44 26.70 -0.44 5.67
N SER A 45 25.47 -0.03 5.36
CA SER A 45 24.29 -0.44 6.13
C SER A 45 24.12 -1.96 6.11
N ILE A 46 24.26 -2.58 4.94
CA ILE A 46 24.13 -4.02 4.77
C ILE A 46 25.26 -4.76 5.51
N LEU A 47 26.51 -4.29 5.39
CA LEU A 47 27.63 -4.85 6.14
C LEU A 47 27.43 -4.78 7.65
N ASN A 48 26.97 -3.65 8.18
CA ASN A 48 26.70 -3.51 9.61
C ASN A 48 25.61 -4.48 10.09
N LEU A 49 24.60 -4.74 9.26
CA LEU A 49 23.55 -5.71 9.56
C LEU A 49 24.06 -7.16 9.52
N MET A 50 25.01 -7.49 8.64
CA MET A 50 25.58 -8.84 8.55
C MET A 50 26.66 -9.11 9.60
N SER A 51 27.45 -8.11 9.99
CA SER A 51 28.62 -8.30 10.86
C SER A 51 28.32 -8.12 12.36
N ARG A 52 27.24 -7.43 12.74
CA ARG A 52 26.98 -7.05 14.14
C ARG A 52 25.66 -7.59 14.69
N ALA A 53 24.66 -7.79 13.84
CA ALA A 53 23.45 -8.48 14.27
C ALA A 53 23.71 -9.98 14.11
N GLU A 54 23.66 -10.74 15.20
CA GLU A 54 23.89 -12.19 15.27
C GLU A 54 22.78 -12.99 14.53
N GLY A 55 22.51 -12.65 13.27
CA GLY A 55 21.44 -13.21 12.45
C GLY A 55 20.03 -12.67 12.76
N GLN A 56 19.83 -11.94 13.87
CA GLN A 56 18.49 -11.46 14.27
C GLN A 56 18.00 -10.21 13.52
N PHE A 57 18.90 -9.30 13.13
CA PHE A 57 18.56 -8.08 12.39
C PHE A 57 19.29 -8.06 11.05
N THR A 58 18.81 -8.89 10.12
CA THR A 58 19.33 -8.94 8.76
C THR A 58 18.77 -7.80 7.90
N ALA A 59 19.36 -7.61 6.71
CA ALA A 59 18.87 -6.63 5.74
C ALA A 59 17.41 -6.89 5.36
N GLU A 60 17.02 -8.15 5.21
CA GLU A 60 15.66 -8.56 4.85
C GLU A 60 14.64 -8.12 5.90
N ASN A 61 14.98 -8.26 7.19
CA ASN A 61 14.11 -7.82 8.27
C ASN A 61 13.89 -6.31 8.22
N VAL A 62 14.95 -5.54 7.98
CA VAL A 62 14.89 -4.07 7.89
C VAL A 62 14.09 -3.63 6.66
N ILE A 63 14.21 -4.33 5.52
CA ILE A 63 13.43 -4.03 4.31
C ILE A 63 11.94 -4.27 4.55
N ARG A 64 11.58 -5.45 5.08
CA ARG A 64 10.18 -5.84 5.30
C ARG A 64 9.45 -4.91 6.26
N HIS A 65 10.14 -4.45 7.30
CA HIS A 65 9.57 -3.55 8.30
C HIS A 65 9.88 -2.07 8.02
N SER A 66 10.42 -1.74 6.84
CA SER A 66 10.67 -0.36 6.46
C SER A 66 9.36 0.39 6.21
N PHE A 67 9.34 1.69 6.52
CA PHE A 67 8.20 2.54 6.21
C PHE A 67 7.92 2.62 4.70
N HIS A 68 8.94 2.40 3.86
CA HIS A 68 8.79 2.31 2.41
C HIS A 68 7.93 1.12 2.01
N GLN A 69 8.23 -0.07 2.55
CA GLN A 69 7.46 -1.28 2.30
C GLN A 69 5.99 -1.10 2.73
N PHE A 70 5.76 -0.48 3.89
CA PHE A 70 4.41 -0.16 4.36
C PHE A 70 3.65 0.76 3.39
N GLN A 71 4.29 1.83 2.89
CA GLN A 71 3.67 2.74 1.92
C GLN A 71 3.31 2.03 0.62
N TYR A 72 4.22 1.19 0.10
CA TYR A 72 4.00 0.42 -1.12
C TYR A 72 2.80 -0.54 -0.99
N GLU A 73 2.73 -1.28 0.11
CA GLU A 73 1.61 -2.19 0.36
C GLU A 73 0.29 -1.44 0.46
N LYS A 74 0.26 -0.31 1.18
CA LYS A 74 -0.93 0.53 1.29
C LYS A 74 -1.41 1.04 -0.06
N ALA A 75 -0.50 1.48 -0.94
CA ALA A 75 -0.84 1.90 -2.29
C ALA A 75 -1.45 0.75 -3.11
N ARG A 76 -0.83 -0.44 -3.04
CA ARG A 76 -1.34 -1.65 -3.72
C ARG A 76 -2.74 -2.06 -3.24
N PHE A 77 -2.99 -1.97 -1.93
CA PHE A 77 -4.33 -2.23 -1.38
C PHE A 77 -5.38 -1.22 -1.86
N ALA A 78 -4.99 0.06 -2.02
CA ALA A 78 -5.89 1.09 -2.52
C ALA A 78 -6.30 0.81 -3.98
N GLU A 79 -5.38 0.37 -4.83
CA GLU A 79 -5.67 -0.03 -6.22
C GLU A 79 -6.63 -1.22 -6.28
N TYR A 80 -6.36 -2.26 -5.49
CA TYR A 80 -7.26 -3.42 -5.41
C TYR A 80 -8.66 -3.03 -4.92
N HIS A 81 -8.74 -2.13 -3.95
CA HIS A 81 -10.02 -1.61 -3.46
C HIS A 81 -10.79 -0.86 -4.55
N GLN A 82 -10.11 -0.02 -5.35
CA GLN A 82 -10.73 0.66 -6.49
C GLN A 82 -11.28 -0.34 -7.51
N LEU A 83 -10.51 -1.38 -7.84
CA LEU A 83 -10.96 -2.46 -8.72
C LEU A 83 -12.20 -3.16 -8.17
N LYS A 84 -12.22 -3.49 -6.88
CA LYS A 84 -13.38 -4.11 -6.23
C LYS A 84 -14.64 -3.23 -6.34
N LEU A 85 -14.51 -1.93 -6.11
CA LEU A 85 -15.63 -1.00 -6.30
C LEU A 85 -16.12 -1.01 -7.75
N SER A 86 -15.21 -0.97 -8.72
CA SER A 86 -15.58 -0.98 -10.14
C SER A 86 -16.34 -2.25 -10.55
N LEU A 87 -15.95 -3.42 -10.02
CA LEU A 87 -16.64 -4.69 -10.24
C LEU A 87 -18.07 -4.64 -9.69
N THR A 88 -18.25 -4.24 -8.43
CA THR A 88 -19.59 -4.16 -7.82
C THR A 88 -20.52 -3.18 -8.56
N GLN A 89 -19.97 -2.09 -9.09
CA GLN A 89 -20.74 -1.15 -9.91
C GLN A 89 -21.15 -1.78 -11.25
N LEU A 90 -20.25 -2.53 -11.87
CA LEU A 90 -20.51 -3.21 -13.13
C LEU A 90 -21.54 -4.33 -12.97
N GLU A 91 -21.46 -5.12 -11.91
CA GLU A 91 -22.45 -6.16 -11.57
C GLU A 91 -23.85 -5.55 -11.45
N LYS A 92 -23.98 -4.45 -10.69
CA LYS A 92 -25.25 -3.71 -10.57
C LYS A 92 -25.77 -3.20 -11.92
N LYS A 93 -24.88 -2.73 -12.80
CA LYS A 93 -25.25 -2.30 -14.15
C LYS A 93 -25.75 -3.47 -14.99
N MET A 94 -25.05 -4.61 -14.97
CA MET A 94 -25.50 -5.79 -15.71
C MET A 94 -26.82 -6.33 -15.17
N MET A 95 -27.00 -6.37 -13.85
CA MET A 95 -28.26 -6.78 -13.24
C MET A 95 -29.39 -5.84 -13.65
N ALA A 96 -29.23 -4.53 -13.50
CA ALA A 96 -30.22 -3.55 -13.92
C ALA A 96 -30.58 -3.65 -15.41
N GLU A 97 -29.60 -3.98 -16.25
CA GLU A 97 -29.80 -4.18 -17.68
C GLU A 97 -30.53 -5.49 -17.99
N THR A 98 -30.24 -6.57 -17.26
CA THR A 98 -30.84 -7.90 -17.47
C THR A 98 -32.27 -7.96 -16.93
N THR A 99 -32.54 -7.29 -15.80
CA THR A 99 -33.87 -7.22 -15.15
C THR A 99 -34.86 -6.33 -15.92
N ARG A 100 -34.44 -5.69 -17.02
CA ARG A 100 -35.36 -4.95 -17.91
C ARG A 100 -36.48 -5.87 -18.39
N PRO A 101 -37.75 -5.44 -18.31
CA PRO A 101 -38.88 -6.29 -18.66
C PRO A 101 -38.80 -6.76 -20.11
N GLU A 102 -38.30 -5.92 -21.01
CA GLU A 102 -38.14 -6.27 -22.42
C GLU A 102 -37.14 -7.41 -22.64
N ARG A 103 -36.21 -7.64 -21.70
CA ARG A 103 -35.19 -8.69 -21.80
C ARG A 103 -35.54 -9.93 -20.99
N VAL A 104 -36.06 -9.77 -19.76
CA VAL A 104 -36.26 -10.90 -18.84
C VAL A 104 -37.56 -11.66 -19.12
N LEU A 105 -38.62 -11.00 -19.60
CA LEU A 105 -39.96 -11.60 -19.68
C LEU A 105 -40.02 -12.86 -20.56
N SER A 106 -39.23 -12.95 -21.63
CA SER A 106 -39.15 -14.14 -22.49
C SER A 106 -38.54 -15.36 -21.80
N PHE A 107 -37.90 -15.15 -20.66
CA PHE A 107 -37.09 -16.13 -19.93
C PHE A 107 -37.75 -16.55 -18.60
N LEU A 108 -38.85 -15.92 -18.19
CA LEU A 108 -39.59 -16.24 -16.96
C LEU A 108 -40.67 -17.31 -17.23
N LEU A 109 -40.26 -18.58 -17.28
CA LEU A 109 -41.18 -19.71 -17.38
C LEU A 109 -41.50 -20.28 -15.99
N PRO A 110 -42.73 -20.82 -15.77
CA PRO A 110 -43.09 -21.45 -14.51
C PRO A 110 -42.11 -22.58 -14.13
N GLY A 111 -41.67 -22.62 -12.87
CA GLY A 111 -40.72 -23.62 -12.36
C GLY A 111 -39.23 -23.31 -12.63
N ARG A 112 -38.92 -22.16 -13.24
CA ARG A 112 -37.53 -21.72 -13.43
C ARG A 112 -36.95 -21.17 -12.13
N LEU A 113 -35.73 -21.60 -11.80
CA LEU A 113 -35.01 -21.14 -10.61
C LEU A 113 -34.38 -19.77 -10.86
N GLU A 114 -34.61 -18.84 -9.93
CA GLU A 114 -34.01 -17.51 -9.93
C GLU A 114 -33.17 -17.33 -8.66
N ARG A 115 -32.04 -16.62 -8.80
CA ARG A 115 -31.22 -16.22 -7.65
C ARG A 115 -31.71 -14.86 -7.15
N ASP A 116 -32.37 -14.86 -5.99
CA ASP A 116 -32.76 -13.64 -5.29
C ASP A 116 -31.69 -13.21 -4.28
N GLU A 117 -30.95 -12.15 -4.59
CA GLU A 117 -29.98 -11.56 -3.65
C GLU A 117 -30.63 -10.89 -2.42
N LYS A 118 -31.97 -10.76 -2.37
CA LYS A 118 -32.69 -10.13 -1.25
C LYS A 118 -32.88 -11.03 -0.02
N LEU A 119 -32.55 -12.32 -0.11
CA LEU A 119 -32.78 -13.32 0.94
C LEU A 119 -31.47 -13.86 1.57
N ALA A 120 -30.32 -13.26 1.25
CA ALA A 120 -28.99 -13.64 1.77
C ALA A 120 -28.45 -12.62 2.78
#